data_AF-A0A812TYQ0-F1
#
_entry.id   AF-A0A812TYQ0-F1
#
_cell.length_a   1.000
_cell.length_b   1.000
_cell.length_c   1.000
_cell.angle_alpha   90.00
_cell.angle_beta   90.00
_cell.angle_gamma   90.00
#
_symmetry.space_group_name_H-M   'P 1'
#
loop_
_entity.id
_entity.type
_entity.pdbx_description
1 polymer ?
#
loop_
_entity_poly.entity_id
_entity_poly.type
_entity_poly.pdbx_seq_one_letter_code
_entity_poly.pdbx_strand_id
1 'polypeptide(L)'
;VCLPCGHREWHHHCIYSWLERQSSCPLCRASASPCQEGFEGALHALAGHSPAAHDCERVLRLLSLPEAQLLADHEILEAELSLLETELEELQEAQHAMELELEELSCEPVDKSPDVEAQELLDRFAAAALRTNLRASELFLALSPEGAPLALEAAQPVLSAFGGVSELGVDLACQRLDVNQSGWIEEEDLEE
;
A
#
# COMPACT_ATOMS: atom_id res chain seq x y z
N VAL A 1 35.94 -18.96 4.52
CA VAL A 1 36.84 -19.00 5.71
C VAL A 1 37.99 -18.02 5.48
N CYS A 2 38.51 -17.38 6.54
CA CYS A 2 39.65 -16.45 6.48
C CYS A 2 40.76 -16.95 7.43
N LEU A 3 42.04 -16.82 7.04
CA LEU A 3 43.19 -17.19 7.88
C LEU A 3 43.85 -15.92 8.47
N PRO A 4 44.60 -16.01 9.58
CA PRO A 4 45.25 -14.86 10.22
C PRO A 4 46.16 -14.02 9.31
N CYS A 5 46.70 -14.64 8.25
CA CYS A 5 47.51 -13.98 7.24
C CYS A 5 46.72 -13.10 6.23
N GLY A 6 45.39 -13.00 6.37
CA GLY A 6 44.54 -12.13 5.55
C GLY A 6 44.15 -12.68 4.18
N HIS A 7 44.72 -13.81 3.74
CA HIS A 7 44.20 -14.52 2.57
C HIS A 7 42.77 -15.05 2.83
N ARG A 8 41.99 -15.17 1.77
CA ARG A 8 40.55 -15.51 1.79
C ARG A 8 40.23 -16.43 0.60
N GLU A 9 38.98 -16.88 0.50
CA GLU A 9 38.45 -17.73 -0.58
C GLU A 9 38.71 -19.24 -0.48
N TRP A 10 38.76 -19.78 0.75
CA TRP A 10 38.70 -21.23 0.90
C TRP A 10 37.30 -21.71 1.25
N HIS A 11 36.89 -22.78 0.56
CA HIS A 11 35.82 -23.62 1.03
C HIS A 11 36.15 -24.17 2.42
N HIS A 12 35.15 -24.18 3.30
CA HIS A 12 35.29 -24.62 4.67
C HIS A 12 35.94 -26.01 4.75
N HIS A 13 35.42 -27.00 4.03
CA HIS A 13 35.98 -28.35 4.08
C HIS A 13 37.45 -28.44 3.64
N CYS A 14 37.82 -27.77 2.56
CA CYS A 14 39.16 -27.86 1.98
C CYS A 14 40.24 -27.26 2.90
N ILE A 15 39.94 -26.15 3.58
CA ILE A 15 40.93 -25.50 4.45
C ILE A 15 41.10 -26.23 5.77
N TYR A 16 40.03 -26.80 6.34
CA TYR A 16 40.14 -27.57 7.58
C TYR A 16 40.96 -28.85 7.38
N SER A 17 40.72 -29.62 6.32
CA SER A 17 41.53 -30.80 6.01
C SER A 17 43.01 -30.47 5.70
N TRP A 18 43.27 -29.28 5.19
CA TRP A 18 44.64 -28.78 5.02
C TRP A 18 45.29 -28.47 6.38
N LEU A 19 44.59 -27.72 7.24
CA LEU A 19 45.10 -27.32 8.56
C LEU A 19 45.33 -28.49 9.52
N GLU A 20 44.56 -29.58 9.39
CA GLU A 20 44.80 -30.84 10.10
C GLU A 20 46.16 -31.47 9.75
N ARG A 21 46.67 -31.24 8.54
CA ARG A 21 47.94 -31.81 8.04
C ARG A 21 49.10 -30.82 8.12
N GLN A 22 48.81 -29.55 7.84
CA GLN A 22 49.78 -28.45 7.86
C GLN A 22 49.11 -27.19 8.42
N SER A 23 49.54 -26.77 9.60
CA SER A 23 49.07 -25.55 10.30
C SER A 23 49.62 -24.26 9.67
N SER A 24 49.62 -24.17 8.33
CA SER A 24 50.14 -23.00 7.61
C SER A 24 49.25 -22.65 6.41
N CYS A 25 49.25 -21.37 6.02
CA CYS A 25 48.50 -20.90 4.86
C CYS A 25 49.00 -21.58 3.57
N PRO A 26 48.12 -22.13 2.73
CA PRO A 26 48.52 -22.74 1.45
C PRO A 26 49.22 -21.77 0.48
N LEU A 27 48.91 -20.47 0.57
CA LEU A 27 49.43 -19.45 -0.34
C LEU A 27 50.76 -18.87 0.13
N CYS A 28 50.82 -18.40 1.38
CA CYS A 28 52.00 -17.69 1.90
C CYS A 28 52.79 -18.45 2.96
N ARG A 29 52.34 -19.65 3.36
CA ARG A 29 52.96 -20.51 4.39
C ARG A 29 53.09 -19.87 5.78
N ALA A 30 52.43 -18.74 6.02
CA ALA A 30 52.33 -18.15 7.35
C ALA A 30 51.62 -19.12 8.31
N SER A 31 52.08 -19.17 9.57
CA SER A 31 51.47 -20.03 10.58
C SER A 31 50.00 -19.66 10.78
N ALA A 32 49.13 -20.67 10.80
CA ALA A 32 47.74 -20.51 11.16
C ALA A 32 47.53 -20.51 12.69
N SER A 33 48.59 -20.78 13.49
CA SER A 33 48.51 -20.60 14.94
C SER A 33 48.54 -19.10 15.28
N PRO A 34 47.69 -18.62 16.18
CA PRO A 34 47.82 -17.26 16.68
C PRO A 34 49.17 -17.12 17.39
N CYS A 35 50.11 -16.39 16.80
CA CYS A 35 51.32 -15.94 17.51
C CYS A 35 50.85 -15.02 18.65
N GLN A 36 51.08 -15.43 19.91
CA GLN A 36 50.76 -14.63 21.09
C GLN A 36 51.68 -13.40 21.25
N GLU A 37 52.61 -13.15 20.34
CA GLU A 37 53.52 -12.00 20.40
C GLU A 37 53.27 -11.09 19.19
N GLY A 38 52.59 -9.97 19.42
CA GLY A 38 52.40 -8.90 18.43
C GLY A 38 50.96 -8.61 17.99
N PHE A 39 50.00 -8.60 18.93
CA PHE A 39 48.59 -8.30 18.64
C PHE A 39 48.37 -6.87 18.08
N GLU A 40 49.24 -5.92 18.39
CA GLU A 40 49.12 -4.52 17.95
C GLU A 40 49.55 -4.28 16.49
N GLY A 41 50.43 -5.11 15.93
CA GLY A 41 50.92 -4.94 14.56
C GLY A 41 49.97 -5.46 13.48
N ALA A 42 49.23 -6.54 13.77
CA ALA A 42 48.31 -7.17 12.82
C ALA A 42 46.97 -6.41 12.68
N LEU A 43 46.49 -5.77 13.76
CA LEU A 43 45.31 -4.91 13.75
C LEU A 43 45.48 -3.71 12.80
N HIS A 44 46.69 -3.13 12.76
CA HIS A 44 46.97 -1.98 11.90
C HIS A 44 47.05 -2.34 10.41
N ALA A 45 47.39 -3.59 10.06
CA ALA A 45 47.47 -4.06 8.68
C ALA A 45 46.11 -4.49 8.11
N LEU A 46 45.15 -4.88 8.96
CA LEU A 46 43.81 -5.34 8.56
C LEU A 46 42.77 -4.21 8.48
N ALA A 47 43.02 -3.06 9.11
CA ALA A 47 42.15 -1.88 9.09
C ALA A 47 42.04 -1.17 7.72
N GLY A 48 42.73 -1.67 6.69
CA GLY A 48 42.81 -1.01 5.39
C GLY A 48 41.52 -1.01 4.58
N HIS A 49 40.91 -2.16 4.24
CA HIS A 49 39.90 -2.20 3.17
C HIS A 49 38.98 -3.43 3.18
N SER A 50 38.07 -3.59 4.16
CA SER A 50 36.90 -4.48 3.98
C SER A 50 35.84 -4.34 5.10
N PRO A 51 34.53 -4.30 4.78
CA PRO A 51 33.45 -4.32 5.79
C PRO A 51 33.48 -5.58 6.69
N ALA A 52 34.05 -6.68 6.21
CA ALA A 52 34.19 -7.91 6.99
C ALA A 52 35.22 -7.82 8.14
N ALA A 53 36.13 -6.84 8.12
CA ALA A 53 37.08 -6.63 9.22
C ALA A 53 36.39 -6.08 10.48
N HIS A 54 35.32 -5.30 10.27
CA HIS A 54 34.52 -4.70 11.35
C HIS A 54 33.73 -5.77 12.12
N ASP A 55 33.31 -6.84 11.44
CA ASP A 55 32.62 -7.97 12.08
C ASP A 55 33.57 -8.80 12.94
N CYS A 56 34.80 -9.04 12.47
CA CYS A 56 35.81 -9.75 13.26
C CYS A 56 36.23 -8.96 14.51
N GLU A 57 36.40 -7.64 14.41
CA GLU A 57 36.74 -6.80 15.56
C GLU A 57 35.62 -6.79 16.61
N ARG A 58 34.35 -6.72 16.17
CA ARG A 58 33.19 -6.81 17.07
C ARG A 58 33.12 -8.16 17.79
N VAL A 59 33.30 -9.26 17.07
CA VAL A 59 33.30 -10.61 17.67
C VAL A 59 34.43 -10.76 18.69
N LEU A 60 35.64 -10.29 18.38
CA LEU A 60 36.78 -10.37 19.31
C LEU A 60 36.55 -9.51 20.56
N ARG A 61 35.92 -8.33 20.44
CA ARG A 61 35.53 -7.52 21.59
C ARG A 61 34.49 -8.24 22.45
N LEU A 62 33.46 -8.85 21.84
CA LEU A 62 32.43 -9.60 22.56
C LEU A 62 33.01 -10.80 23.31
N LEU A 63 33.95 -11.54 22.70
CA LEU A 63 34.65 -12.66 23.35
C LEU A 63 35.59 -12.22 24.49
N SER A 64 35.89 -10.92 24.57
CA SER A 64 36.76 -10.33 25.61
C SER A 64 35.95 -9.69 26.74
N LEU A 65 34.61 -9.62 26.63
CA LEU A 65 33.76 -9.05 27.67
C LEU A 65 33.59 -10.02 28.85
N PRO A 66 33.46 -9.50 30.09
CA PRO A 66 33.05 -10.31 31.22
C PRO A 66 31.67 -10.92 31.00
N GLU A 67 31.48 -12.18 31.42
CA GLU A 67 30.20 -12.90 31.31
C GLU A 67 29.03 -12.12 31.95
N ALA A 68 29.27 -11.45 33.07
CA ALA A 68 28.27 -10.60 33.71
C ALA A 68 27.82 -9.41 32.83
N GLN A 69 28.72 -8.83 32.02
CA GLN A 69 28.36 -7.77 31.09
C GLN A 69 27.53 -8.32 29.92
N LEU A 70 27.89 -9.49 29.41
CA LEU A 70 27.14 -10.14 28.33
C LEU A 70 25.72 -10.50 28.76
N LEU A 71 25.53 -10.96 30.00
CA LEU A 71 24.20 -11.22 30.56
C LEU A 71 23.37 -9.95 30.71
N ALA A 72 23.97 -8.87 31.22
CA ALA A 72 23.28 -7.58 31.34
C ALA A 72 22.89 -7.02 29.96
N ASP A 73 23.79 -7.09 28.97
CA ASP A 73 23.50 -6.64 27.61
C ASP A 73 22.40 -7.52 26.96
N HIS A 74 22.38 -8.82 27.25
CA HIS A 74 21.32 -9.72 26.79
C HIS A 74 19.96 -9.35 27.37
N GLU A 75 19.86 -9.11 28.67
CA GLU A 75 18.61 -8.69 29.32
C GLU A 75 18.09 -7.37 28.76
N ILE A 76 18.98 -6.42 28.45
CA ILE A 76 18.62 -5.15 27.81
C ILE A 76 18.05 -5.41 26.41
N LEU A 77 18.74 -6.21 25.60
CA LEU A 77 18.29 -6.51 24.24
C LEU A 77 16.96 -7.28 24.23
N GLU A 78 16.73 -8.19 25.17
CA GLU A 78 15.44 -8.88 25.31
C GLU A 78 14.32 -7.90 25.65
N ALA A 79 14.57 -6.93 26.55
CA ALA A 79 13.61 -5.89 26.87
C ALA A 79 13.32 -4.97 25.67
N GLU A 80 14.36 -4.59 24.91
CA GLU A 80 14.21 -3.81 23.68
C GLU A 80 13.42 -4.55 22.60
N LEU A 81 13.70 -5.85 22.41
CA LEU A 81 12.95 -6.69 21.48
C LEU A 81 11.48 -6.79 21.87
N SER A 82 11.18 -7.02 23.15
CA SER A 82 9.79 -7.08 23.64
C SER A 82 9.04 -5.76 23.40
N LEU A 83 9.71 -4.61 23.54
CA LEU A 83 9.13 -3.30 23.26
C LEU A 83 8.83 -3.12 21.76
N LEU A 84 9.78 -3.49 20.89
CA LEU A 84 9.61 -3.43 19.44
C LEU A 84 8.51 -4.37 18.93
N GLU A 85 8.38 -5.56 19.52
CA GLU A 85 7.30 -6.50 19.20
C GLU A 85 5.93 -5.88 19.51
N THR A 86 5.81 -5.19 20.65
CA THR A 86 4.57 -4.49 21.02
C THR A 86 4.26 -3.34 20.05
N GLU A 87 5.26 -2.51 19.70
CA GLU A 87 5.09 -1.42 18.74
C GLU A 87 4.67 -1.93 17.35
N LEU A 88 5.21 -3.09 16.93
CA LEU A 88 4.84 -3.72 15.68
C LEU A 88 3.39 -4.23 15.68
N GLU A 89 2.92 -4.81 16.79
CA GLU A 89 1.52 -5.20 16.96
C GLU A 89 0.58 -3.98 16.88
N GLU A 90 0.90 -2.88 17.58
CA GLU A 90 0.11 -1.63 17.55
C GLU A 90 0.01 -1.06 16.12
N LEU A 91 1.10 -1.08 15.36
CA LEU A 91 1.11 -0.62 13.97
C LEU A 91 0.31 -1.52 13.04
N GLN A 92 0.34 -2.84 13.25
CA GLN A 92 -0.47 -3.79 12.48
C GLN A 92 -1.96 -3.59 12.73
N GLU A 93 -2.36 -3.37 13.99
CA GLU A 93 -3.74 -3.05 14.35
C GLU A 93 -4.19 -1.72 13.72
N ALA A 94 -3.35 -0.69 13.76
CA ALA A 94 -3.64 0.59 13.13
C ALA A 94 -3.76 0.48 11.60
N GLN A 95 -2.89 -0.32 10.96
CA GLN A 95 -2.99 -0.60 9.53
C GLN A 95 -4.32 -1.29 9.21
N HIS A 96 -4.69 -2.32 9.97
CA HIS A 96 -5.94 -3.04 9.74
C HIS A 96 -7.17 -2.15 9.93
N ALA A 97 -7.17 -1.28 10.96
CA ALA A 97 -8.23 -0.30 11.17
C ALA A 97 -8.36 0.66 9.97
N MET A 98 -7.24 1.15 9.44
CA MET A 98 -7.24 2.00 8.25
C MET A 98 -7.72 1.25 6.99
N GLU A 99 -7.38 -0.03 6.83
CA GLU A 99 -7.89 -0.87 5.74
C GLU A 99 -9.42 -1.04 5.82
N LEU A 100 -9.98 -1.25 7.02
CA LEU A 100 -11.43 -1.31 7.22
C LEU A 100 -12.11 0.02 6.90
N GLU A 101 -11.56 1.15 7.35
CA GLU A 101 -12.07 2.48 6.98
C GLU A 101 -12.03 2.69 5.47
N LEU A 102 -10.96 2.23 4.81
CA LEU A 102 -10.84 2.32 3.36
C LEU A 102 -11.86 1.42 2.66
N GLU A 103 -12.15 0.22 3.18
CA GLU A 103 -13.20 -0.67 2.68
C GLU A 103 -14.61 -0.07 2.84
N GLU A 104 -14.88 0.62 3.95
CA GLU A 104 -16.12 1.36 4.15
C GLU A 104 -16.29 2.49 3.13
N LEU A 105 -15.20 3.21 2.83
CA LEU A 105 -15.17 4.24 1.79
C LEU A 105 -15.18 3.65 0.37
N SER A 106 -14.61 2.45 0.20
CA SER A 106 -14.54 1.70 -1.06
C SER A 106 -15.68 0.72 -1.23
N CYS A 107 -16.77 0.86 -0.48
CA CYS A 107 -18.07 0.53 -0.99
C CYS A 107 -18.31 1.42 -2.22
N GLU A 108 -17.64 1.05 -3.32
CA GLU A 108 -17.95 1.47 -4.67
C GLU A 108 -19.47 1.37 -4.80
N PRO A 109 -20.13 2.34 -5.46
CA PRO A 109 -21.54 2.18 -5.76
C PRO A 109 -21.67 0.83 -6.47
N VAL A 110 -22.21 -0.18 -5.75
CA VAL A 110 -22.50 -1.52 -6.28
C VAL A 110 -23.06 -1.29 -7.66
N ASP A 111 -22.37 -1.71 -8.72
CA ASP A 111 -22.71 -1.44 -10.13
C ASP A 111 -24.23 -1.47 -10.25
N LYS A 112 -24.84 -0.29 -10.12
CA LYS A 112 -26.28 -0.22 -9.97
C LYS A 112 -26.77 -0.60 -11.35
N SER A 113 -27.74 -1.50 -11.42
CA SER A 113 -28.32 -1.75 -12.72
C SER A 113 -28.78 -0.39 -13.27
N PRO A 114 -28.58 -0.13 -14.56
CA PRO A 114 -28.93 1.17 -15.15
C PRO A 114 -30.41 1.52 -14.90
N ASP A 115 -31.24 0.50 -14.69
CA ASP A 115 -32.64 0.60 -14.27
C ASP A 115 -32.84 1.24 -12.88
N VAL A 116 -32.03 0.84 -11.90
CA VAL A 116 -32.04 1.41 -10.54
C VAL A 116 -31.48 2.83 -10.58
N GLU A 117 -30.42 3.07 -11.35
CA GLU A 117 -29.85 4.41 -11.54
C GLU A 117 -30.87 5.37 -12.15
N ALA A 118 -31.56 4.95 -13.21
CA ALA A 118 -32.59 5.74 -13.86
C ALA A 118 -33.73 6.09 -12.88
N GLN A 119 -34.18 5.12 -12.09
CA GLN A 119 -35.21 5.37 -11.07
C GLN A 119 -34.75 6.38 -10.01
N GLU A 120 -33.55 6.22 -9.46
CA GLU A 120 -33.01 7.16 -8.46
C GLU A 120 -32.82 8.57 -9.03
N LEU A 121 -32.49 8.68 -10.32
CA LEU A 121 -32.41 9.96 -11.01
C LEU A 121 -33.77 10.63 -11.11
N LEU A 122 -34.79 9.89 -11.53
CA LEU A 122 -36.17 10.38 -11.64
C LEU A 122 -36.76 10.74 -10.27
N ASP A 123 -36.49 9.96 -9.23
CA ASP A 123 -36.91 10.27 -7.87
C ASP A 123 -36.31 11.59 -7.37
N ARG A 124 -35.03 11.85 -7.69
CA ARG A 124 -34.35 13.11 -7.34
C ARG A 124 -34.88 14.29 -8.13
N PHE A 125 -35.15 14.09 -9.41
CA PHE A 125 -35.78 15.08 -10.27
C PHE A 125 -37.18 15.44 -9.75
N ALA A 126 -38.02 14.44 -9.46
CA ALA A 126 -39.34 14.61 -8.88
C ALA A 126 -39.28 15.29 -7.49
N ALA A 127 -38.33 14.92 -6.63
CA ALA A 127 -38.13 15.58 -5.35
C ALA A 127 -37.71 17.05 -5.52
N ALA A 128 -36.90 17.38 -6.53
CA ALA A 128 -36.55 18.76 -6.85
C ALA A 128 -37.76 19.55 -7.36
N ALA A 129 -38.55 18.95 -8.27
CA ALA A 129 -39.81 19.51 -8.75
C ALA A 129 -40.74 19.88 -7.59
N LEU A 130 -40.99 18.94 -6.67
CA LEU A 130 -41.85 19.13 -5.51
C LEU A 130 -41.37 20.27 -4.59
N ARG A 131 -40.04 20.44 -4.42
CA ARG A 131 -39.49 21.54 -3.61
C ARG A 131 -39.68 22.92 -4.23
N THR A 132 -39.74 23.00 -5.56
CA THR A 132 -39.98 24.27 -6.26
C THR A 132 -41.45 24.68 -6.27
N ASN A 133 -42.37 23.75 -5.93
CA ASN A 133 -43.82 23.96 -5.94
C ASN A 133 -44.35 24.47 -7.31
N LEU A 134 -43.64 24.13 -8.39
CA LEU A 134 -44.05 24.38 -9.76
C LEU A 134 -45.05 23.32 -10.21
N ARG A 135 -45.99 23.70 -11.06
CA ARG A 135 -46.85 22.75 -11.79
C ARG A 135 -46.06 22.06 -12.90
N ALA A 136 -46.57 20.93 -13.41
CA ALA A 136 -45.96 20.21 -14.53
C ALA A 136 -45.66 21.14 -15.72
N SER A 137 -46.62 21.99 -16.10
CA SER A 137 -46.47 22.99 -17.16
C SER A 137 -45.37 24.03 -16.92
N GLU A 138 -45.25 24.52 -15.68
CA GLU A 138 -44.22 25.50 -15.29
C GLU A 138 -42.84 24.86 -15.22
N LEU A 139 -42.79 23.59 -14.81
CA LEU A 139 -41.58 22.79 -14.79
C LEU A 139 -41.12 22.44 -16.21
N PHE A 140 -42.05 22.08 -17.09
CA PHE A 140 -41.79 21.86 -18.51
C PHE A 140 -41.20 23.13 -19.15
N LEU A 141 -41.81 24.30 -18.92
CA LEU A 141 -41.29 25.58 -19.41
C LEU A 141 -39.92 25.93 -18.81
N ALA A 142 -39.61 25.49 -17.59
CA ALA A 142 -38.29 25.66 -17.00
C ALA A 142 -37.22 24.80 -17.68
N LEU A 143 -37.61 23.62 -18.22
CA LEU A 143 -36.73 22.72 -18.97
C LEU A 143 -36.63 23.09 -20.45
N SER A 144 -37.74 23.55 -21.04
CA SER A 144 -37.87 24.00 -22.43
C SER A 144 -38.47 25.41 -22.45
N PRO A 145 -37.63 26.46 -22.40
CA PRO A 145 -38.10 27.86 -22.32
C PRO A 145 -38.94 28.31 -23.51
N GLU A 146 -38.79 27.66 -24.66
CA GLU A 146 -39.56 27.94 -25.87
C GLU A 146 -40.93 27.24 -25.88
N GLY A 147 -41.20 26.38 -24.90
CA GLY A 147 -42.42 25.56 -24.84
C GLY A 147 -42.50 24.49 -25.93
N ALA A 148 -41.39 24.22 -26.60
CA ALA A 148 -41.30 23.16 -27.61
C ALA A 148 -40.99 21.81 -26.94
N PRO A 149 -41.46 20.68 -27.51
CA PRO A 149 -41.06 19.34 -27.08
C PRO A 149 -39.54 19.23 -26.96
N LEU A 150 -39.06 18.62 -25.89
CA LEU A 150 -37.63 18.51 -25.61
C LEU A 150 -37.10 17.19 -26.16
N ALA A 151 -36.20 17.25 -27.14
CA ALA A 151 -35.56 16.04 -27.68
C ALA A 151 -34.80 15.31 -26.55
N LEU A 152 -34.75 13.97 -26.61
CA LEU A 152 -34.04 13.16 -25.61
C LEU A 152 -32.58 13.60 -25.43
N GLU A 153 -31.91 13.93 -26.53
CA GLU A 153 -30.51 14.40 -26.54
C GLU A 153 -30.34 15.76 -25.85
N ALA A 154 -31.37 16.62 -25.91
CA ALA A 154 -31.38 17.90 -25.23
C ALA A 154 -31.71 17.77 -23.74
N ALA A 155 -32.45 16.72 -23.34
CA ALA A 155 -32.78 16.42 -21.95
C ALA A 155 -31.61 15.79 -21.17
N GLN A 156 -30.76 14.99 -21.84
CA GLN A 156 -29.59 14.33 -21.26
C GLN A 156 -28.72 15.25 -20.39
N PRO A 157 -28.24 16.43 -20.84
CA PRO A 157 -27.39 17.29 -20.02
C PRO A 157 -28.13 17.86 -18.80
N VAL A 158 -29.45 18.04 -18.88
CA VAL A 158 -30.26 18.54 -17.76
C VAL A 158 -30.39 17.46 -16.68
N LEU A 159 -30.71 16.23 -17.07
CA LEU A 159 -30.77 15.11 -16.12
C LEU A 159 -29.39 14.75 -15.56
N SER A 160 -28.34 14.82 -16.39
CA SER A 160 -26.95 14.61 -15.94
C SER A 160 -26.52 15.59 -14.85
N ALA A 161 -27.08 16.81 -14.83
CA ALA A 161 -26.79 17.81 -13.80
C ALA A 161 -27.29 17.40 -12.40
N PHE A 162 -28.24 16.45 -12.30
CA PHE A 162 -28.65 15.87 -11.02
C PHE A 162 -27.61 14.88 -10.47
N GLY A 163 -26.62 14.46 -11.27
CA GLY A 163 -25.38 13.77 -10.88
C GLY A 163 -25.54 12.31 -10.43
N GLY A 164 -24.42 11.63 -10.16
CA GLY A 164 -24.40 10.36 -9.42
C GLY A 164 -24.96 9.12 -10.13
N VAL A 165 -25.08 9.14 -11.45
CA VAL A 165 -25.55 8.02 -12.29
C VAL A 165 -24.71 7.92 -13.56
N SER A 166 -24.65 6.73 -14.15
CA SER A 166 -23.95 6.49 -15.41
C SER A 166 -24.67 7.12 -16.60
N GLU A 167 -23.97 7.27 -17.73
CA GLU A 167 -24.55 7.73 -19.00
C GLU A 167 -25.74 6.85 -19.43
N LEU A 168 -25.64 5.53 -19.24
CA LEU A 168 -26.71 4.59 -19.56
C LEU A 168 -27.95 4.77 -18.65
N GLY A 169 -27.74 5.11 -17.38
CA GLY A 169 -28.81 5.43 -16.44
C GLY A 169 -29.53 6.73 -16.80
N VAL A 170 -28.80 7.74 -17.28
CA VAL A 170 -29.38 8.99 -17.80
C VAL A 170 -30.21 8.73 -19.06
N ASP A 171 -29.69 7.95 -20.00
CA ASP A 171 -30.42 7.59 -21.23
C ASP A 171 -31.73 6.88 -20.93
N LEU A 172 -31.68 5.92 -20.01
CA LEU A 172 -32.86 5.17 -19.61
C LEU A 172 -33.86 6.05 -18.86
N ALA A 173 -33.40 7.03 -18.07
CA ALA A 173 -34.27 8.02 -17.44
C ALA A 173 -34.96 8.93 -18.47
N CYS A 174 -34.24 9.42 -19.47
CA CYS A 174 -34.82 10.18 -20.59
C CYS A 174 -35.90 9.34 -21.31
N GLN A 175 -35.60 8.07 -21.61
CA GLN A 175 -36.58 7.17 -22.26
C GLN A 175 -37.81 6.90 -21.39
N ARG A 176 -37.68 6.91 -20.06
CA ARG A 176 -38.82 6.74 -19.14
C ARG A 176 -39.68 8.00 -19.02
N LEU A 177 -39.09 9.18 -19.21
CA LEU A 177 -39.84 10.43 -19.31
C LEU A 177 -40.58 10.57 -20.64
N ASP A 178 -40.11 9.91 -21.71
CA ASP A 178 -40.82 9.83 -22.99
C ASP A 178 -41.81 8.65 -22.96
N VAL A 179 -42.91 8.81 -22.22
CA VAL A 179 -43.87 7.74 -21.92
C VAL A 179 -44.49 7.18 -23.21
N ASN A 180 -44.71 8.05 -24.19
CA ASN A 180 -45.29 7.70 -25.48
C ASN A 180 -44.26 7.22 -26.54
N GLN A 181 -42.96 7.20 -26.21
CA GLN A 181 -41.85 6.81 -27.08
C GLN A 181 -41.79 7.61 -28.40
N SER A 182 -42.15 8.89 -28.35
CA SER A 182 -42.12 9.79 -29.49
C SER A 182 -40.70 10.24 -29.87
N GLY A 183 -39.74 10.07 -28.96
CA GLY A 183 -38.40 10.65 -29.02
C GLY A 183 -38.34 12.08 -28.45
N TRP A 184 -39.43 12.56 -27.84
CA TRP A 184 -39.55 13.88 -27.27
C TRP A 184 -40.20 13.79 -25.90
N ILE A 185 -39.75 14.62 -24.96
CA ILE A 185 -40.42 14.83 -23.69
C ILE A 185 -41.39 16.00 -23.90
N GLU A 186 -42.67 15.74 -23.71
CA GLU A 186 -43.77 16.69 -23.85
C GLU A 186 -44.29 17.13 -22.47
N GLU A 187 -45.19 18.11 -22.43
CA GLU A 187 -45.78 18.58 -21.18
C GLU A 187 -46.65 17.49 -20.56
N GLU A 188 -47.38 16.76 -21.41
CA GLU A 188 -48.26 15.66 -21.05
C GLU A 188 -47.52 14.50 -20.37
N ASP A 189 -46.28 14.24 -20.77
CA ASP A 189 -45.46 13.17 -20.17
C ASP A 189 -45.09 13.45 -18.69
N LEU A 190 -45.16 14.72 -18.26
CA LEU A 190 -44.87 15.12 -16.87
C LEU A 190 -46.13 15.14 -15.99
N GLU A 191 -47.32 14.94 -16.58
CA GLU A 191 -48.59 14.90 -15.86
C GLU A 191 -48.99 13.47 -15.44
N GLU A 192 -48.40 12.44 -16.07
CA GLU A 192 -48.64 11.01 -15.79
C GLU A 192 -47.79 10.46 -14.63
#